data_AF-A0A173DY26-F1
#
_entry.id   AF-A0A173DY26-F1
#
_cell.length_a   1.000
_cell.length_b   1.000
_cell.length_c   1.000
_cell.angle_alpha   90.00
_cell.angle_beta   90.00
_cell.angle_gamma   90.00
#
_symmetry.space_group_name_H-M   'P 1'
#
loop_
_entity.id
_entity.type
_entity.pdbx_description
1 polymer ?
#
loop_
_entity_poly.entity_id
_entity_poly.type
_entity_poly.pdbx_seq_one_letter_code
_entity_poly.pdbx_strand_id
1 'polypeptide(L)' 'MKKKIFEILDQLYENQKSRLQNVGESILPNVTSDDLLQPMDFADLEEHPIFRFEEGVLSGLGEARAAIFALFSEES' A
#
# COMPACT_ATOMS: atom_id res chain seq x y z
N MET A 1 -3.76 -23.45 -7.54
CA MET A 1 -2.54 -22.66 -7.33
C MET A 1 -2.81 -21.17 -7.47
N LYS A 2 -3.36 -20.69 -8.60
CA LYS A 2 -3.74 -19.28 -8.85
C LYS A 2 -4.49 -18.60 -7.68
N LYS A 3 -5.57 -19.22 -7.19
CA LYS A 3 -6.34 -18.71 -6.03
C LYS A 3 -5.48 -18.40 -4.80
N LYS A 4 -4.55 -19.30 -4.44
CA LYS A 4 -3.68 -19.12 -3.28
C LYS A 4 -2.66 -17.99 -3.48
N ILE A 5 -2.21 -17.76 -4.72
CA ILE A 5 -1.34 -16.63 -5.06
C ILE A 5 -2.10 -15.32 -4.85
N PHE A 6 -3.35 -15.24 -5.33
CA PHE A 6 -4.18 -14.04 -5.16
C PHE A 6 -4.45 -13.75 -3.67
N GLU A 7 -4.81 -14.77 -2.89
CA GLU A 7 -5.00 -14.63 -1.44
C GLU A 7 -3.75 -14.09 -0.74
N ILE A 8 -2.55 -14.57 -1.11
CA ILE A 8 -1.29 -14.09 -0.54
C ILE A 8 -1.00 -12.65 -0.95
N LEU A 9 -1.21 -12.29 -2.22
CA LEU A 9 -1.00 -10.93 -2.71
C LEU A 9 -1.95 -9.93 -2.05
N ASP A 10 -3.21 -10.30 -1.89
CA ASP A 10 -4.19 -9.49 -1.18
C ASP A 10 -3.79 -9.31 0.29
N GLN A 11 -3.36 -10.38 0.97
CA GLN A 11 -2.87 -10.31 2.35
C GLN A 11 -1.63 -9.43 2.49
N LEU A 12 -0.67 -9.53 1.57
CA LEU A 12 0.53 -8.68 1.57
C LEU A 12 0.17 -7.20 1.42
N TYR A 13 -0.76 -6.90 0.51
CA TYR A 13 -1.21 -5.54 0.26
C TYR A 13 -1.93 -4.95 1.49
N GLU A 14 -2.88 -5.69 2.08
CA GLU A 14 -3.61 -5.21 3.26
C GLU A 14 -2.71 -5.06 4.50
N ASN A 15 -1.75 -5.96 4.70
CA ASN A 15 -0.77 -5.83 5.78
C ASN A 15 0.10 -4.58 5.61
N GLN A 16 0.55 -4.31 4.38
CA GLN A 16 1.33 -3.11 4.09
C GLN A 16 0.48 -1.84 4.24
N LYS A 17 -0.80 -1.87 3.83
CA LYS A 17 -1.73 -0.75 4.02
C LYS A 17 -1.93 -0.44 5.50
N SER A 18 -2.13 -1.46 6.35
CA SER A 18 -2.21 -1.28 7.80
C SER A 18 -0.91 -0.73 8.38
N ARG A 19 0.25 -1.18 7.88
CA ARG A 19 1.55 -0.64 8.30
C ARG A 19 1.71 0.84 7.96
N LEU A 20 1.32 1.24 6.74
CA LEU A 20 1.32 2.64 6.31
C LEU A 20 0.39 3.48 7.20
N GLN A 21 -0.81 2.97 7.52
CA GLN A 21 -1.75 3.63 8.44
C GLN A 21 -1.13 3.87 9.82
N ASN A 22 -0.53 2.84 10.41
CA ASN A 22 0.11 2.96 11.72
C ASN A 22 1.27 3.98 11.71
N VAL A 23 2.05 4.02 10.62
CA VAL A 23 3.11 5.03 10.48
C VAL A 23 2.52 6.42 10.31
N GLY A 24 1.48 6.57 9.48
CA GLY A 24 0.77 7.84 9.31
C GLY A 24 0.22 8.37 10.64
N GLU A 25 -0.49 7.54 11.41
CA GLU A 25 -1.04 7.91 12.73
C GLU A 25 0.04 8.25 13.76
N SER A 26 1.23 7.64 13.64
CA SER A 26 2.37 7.96 14.52
C SER A 26 2.97 9.34 14.25
N ILE A 27 2.78 9.88 13.05
CA ILE A 27 3.28 11.19 12.61
C ILE A 27 2.21 12.25 12.78
N LEU A 28 1.01 11.99 12.26
CA LEU A 28 -0.14 12.89 12.29
C LEU A 28 -1.31 12.18 12.99
N PRO A 29 -1.57 12.50 14.28
CA PRO A 29 -2.66 11.88 15.02
C PRO A 29 -4.03 12.10 14.37
N ASN A 30 -4.85 11.05 14.33
CA ASN A 30 -6.19 11.04 13.72
C ASN A 30 -6.22 11.20 12.19
N VAL A 31 -5.10 10.96 11.50
CA VAL A 31 -5.07 10.91 10.04
C VAL A 31 -5.95 9.77 9.53
N THR A 32 -6.79 10.05 8.53
CA THR A 32 -7.67 9.04 7.95
C THR A 32 -6.95 8.29 6.83
N SER A 33 -7.43 7.10 6.49
CA SER A 33 -6.92 6.35 5.34
C SER A 33 -7.06 7.11 4.02
N ASP A 34 -8.01 8.04 3.89
CA ASP A 34 -8.16 8.87 2.68
C ASP A 34 -7.09 9.97 2.63
N ASP A 35 -6.73 10.55 3.78
CA ASP A 35 -5.65 11.52 3.89
C ASP A 35 -4.30 10.91 3.48
N LEU A 36 -4.06 9.63 3.82
CA LEU A 36 -2.85 8.91 3.44
C LEU A 36 -2.75 8.63 1.93
N LEU A 37 -3.86 8.72 1.20
CA LEU A 37 -3.84 8.66 -0.26
C LEU A 37 -3.44 10.00 -0.88
N GLN A 38 -3.48 11.09 -0.12
CA GLN A 38 -3.10 12.44 -0.54
C GLN A 38 -2.04 13.03 0.42
N PRO A 39 -0.89 12.36 0.62
CA PRO A 39 0.08 12.79 1.64
C PRO A 39 0.73 14.13 1.32
N MET A 40 0.62 14.61 0.08
CA MET A 40 1.09 15.92 -0.36
C MET A 40 0.34 17.09 0.29
N ASP A 41 -0.88 16.83 0.80
CA ASP A 41 -1.67 17.84 1.53
C ASP A 41 -1.14 18.03 2.97
N PHE A 42 -0.21 17.18 3.41
CA PHE A 42 0.33 17.16 4.77
C PHE A 42 1.87 17.15 4.73
N ALA A 43 2.49 18.32 4.93
CA ALA A 43 3.95 18.46 4.92
C ALA A 43 4.66 17.46 5.85
N ASP A 44 4.07 17.19 7.02
CA ASP A 44 4.60 16.21 7.98
C ASP A 44 4.64 14.77 7.42
N LEU A 45 3.76 14.41 6.48
CA LEU A 45 3.77 13.09 5.83
C LEU A 45 4.65 13.11 4.58
N GLU A 46 4.55 14.16 3.77
CA GLU A 46 5.32 14.30 2.52
C GLU A 46 6.84 14.30 2.77
N GLU A 47 7.29 14.98 3.82
CA GLU A 47 8.72 15.10 4.12
C GLU A 47 9.24 13.95 5.01
N HIS A 48 8.36 13.08 5.54
CA HIS A 48 8.77 12.06 6.50
C HIS A 48 9.34 10.81 5.80
N PRO A 49 10.65 10.50 5.94
CA PRO A 49 11.31 9.49 5.12
C PRO A 49 10.74 8.08 5.29
N ILE A 50 10.36 7.72 6.53
CA ILE A 50 9.78 6.39 6.81
C ILE A 50 8.41 6.29 6.16
N PHE A 51 7.60 7.36 6.19
CA PHE A 51 6.27 7.33 5.60
C PHE A 51 6.36 7.17 4.08
N ARG A 52 7.20 7.98 3.43
CA ARG A 52 7.46 7.90 1.99
C ARG A 52 8.01 6.53 1.57
N PHE A 53 8.86 5.91 2.39
CA PHE A 53 9.34 4.56 2.15
C PHE A 53 8.19 3.54 2.18
N GLU A 54 7.36 3.56 3.22
CA GLU A 54 6.23 2.63 3.34
C GLU A 54 5.19 2.82 2.24
N GLU A 55 4.96 4.06 1.80
CA GLU A 55 4.09 4.39 0.67
C GLU A 55 4.64 3.78 -0.63
N GLY A 56 5.94 3.92 -0.88
CA GLY A 56 6.60 3.31 -2.02
C GLY A 56 6.50 1.78 -2.03
N VAL A 57 6.63 1.13 -0.86
CA VAL A 57 6.43 -0.32 -0.73
C VAL A 57 4.98 -0.71 -1.04
N LEU A 58 3.99 0.04 -0.54
CA LEU A 58 2.58 -0.20 -0.85
C LEU A 58 2.29 -0.09 -2.35
N SER A 59 2.82 0.95 -2.98
CA SER A 59 2.71 1.17 -4.43
C SER A 59 3.31 0.00 -5.23
N GLY A 60 4.53 -0.42 -4.90
CA GLY A 60 5.19 -1.55 -5.56
C GLY A 60 4.45 -2.88 -5.38
N LEU A 61 3.85 -3.13 -4.20
CA LEU A 61 2.98 -4.30 -4.00
C LEU A 61 1.71 -4.24 -4.85
N GLY A 62 1.12 -3.05 -5.00
CA GLY A 62 -0.03 -2.81 -5.87
C GLY A 62 0.30 -3.13 -7.34
N GLU A 63 1.44 -2.65 -7.82
CA GLU A 63 1.93 -2.92 -9.18
C GLU A 63 2.19 -4.41 -9.41
N ALA A 64 2.88 -5.09 -8.48
CA ALA A 64 3.15 -6.51 -8.56
C ALA A 64 1.85 -7.33 -8.60
N ARG A 65 0.87 -6.97 -7.77
CA ARG A 65 -0.45 -7.60 -7.72
C ARG A 65 -1.20 -7.43 -9.05
N ALA A 66 -1.22 -6.22 -9.60
CA ALA A 66 -1.84 -5.94 -10.89
C ALA A 66 -1.18 -6.73 -12.04
N ALA A 67 0.15 -6.76 -12.08
CA ALA A 67 0.90 -7.49 -13.11
C ALA A 67 0.62 -9.00 -13.05
N ILE A 68 0.59 -9.59 -11.86
CA ILE A 68 0.29 -11.02 -11.68
C ILE A 68 -1.16 -11.33 -12.04
N PHE A 69 -2.11 -10.45 -11.68
CA PHE A 69 -3.51 -10.62 -12.07
C PHE A 69 -3.67 -10.61 -13.59
N ALA A 70 -3.06 -9.64 -14.28
CA ALA A 70 -3.09 -9.55 -15.73
C ALA A 70 -2.51 -10.81 -16.40
N LEU A 71 -1.34 -11.27 -15.94
CA LEU A 71 -0.71 -12.50 -16.44
C LEU A 71 -1.65 -13.71 -16.38
N PHE A 72 -2.37 -13.89 -15.27
CA PHE A 72 -3.28 -15.02 -15.12
C PHE A 72 -4.62 -14.84 -15.84
N SER A 73 -5.02 -13.60 -16.17
CA SER A 73 -6.20 -13.30 -16.97
C SER A 73 -5.98 -13.61 -18.46
N GLU A 74 -4.78 -13.43 -18.98
CA GLU A 74 -4.41 -13.75 -20.37
C GLU A 74 -4.33 -15.26 -20.65
N GLU A 75 -4.21 -16.08 -19.60
CA GLU A 75 -4.20 -17.55 -19.69
C GLU A 75 -5.60 -18.19 -19.69
N SER A 76 -6.69 -17.40 -19.79
CA SER A 76 -8.08 -17.86 -19.68
C SER A 76 -8.81 -17.93 -21.00
#